data_AF-A0A5E7AP23-F1
#
_entry.id   AF-A0A5E7AP23-F1
#
_cell.length_a   1.000
_cell.length_b   1.000
_cell.length_c   1.000
_cell.angle_alpha   90.00
_cell.angle_beta   90.00
_cell.angle_gamma   90.00
#
_symmetry.space_group_name_H-M   'P 1'
#
loop_
_entity.id
_entity.type
_entity.pdbx_description
1 polymer ?
#
loop_
_entity_poly.entity_id
_entity_poly.type
_entity_poly.pdbx_seq_one_letter_code
_entity_poly.pdbx_strand_id
1 'polypeptide(L)'
;MSHAECLRRILVEPLFYLHPQRLTLPAGFDGPEARDLLNGVLLEGLETGAPPATPLTAVAKQWVLHWRHLPYIARLMGAYRLMPDLAQGAALLRLPLSLRQFAGYRLGARSGPPMECLPVSVEQVEAAGLNALWSWCAQVPPLLLERLILQFSEPVVRLHRQWPITEPDPALFFLAVQHARRYPNPD
;
A
#
# COMPACT_ATOMS: atom_id res chain seq x y z
N MET A 1 8.51 -16.02 -10.75
CA MET A 1 9.39 -14.86 -10.97
C MET A 1 10.39 -14.79 -9.84
N SER A 2 11.65 -14.49 -10.14
CA SER A 2 12.66 -14.28 -9.09
C SER A 2 12.46 -12.93 -8.40
N HIS A 3 13.00 -12.74 -7.18
CA HIS A 3 12.94 -11.44 -6.49
C HIS A 3 13.56 -10.31 -7.32
N ALA A 4 14.66 -10.61 -8.03
CA ALA A 4 15.34 -9.64 -8.89
C ALA A 4 14.46 -9.22 -10.07
N GLU A 5 13.69 -10.15 -10.64
CA GLU A 5 12.79 -9.88 -11.75
C GLU A 5 11.58 -9.04 -11.32
N CYS A 6 10.98 -9.36 -10.16
CA CYS A 6 9.94 -8.53 -9.56
C CYS A 6 10.45 -7.13 -9.25
N LEU A 7 11.65 -7.02 -8.65
CA LEU A 7 12.26 -5.73 -8.36
C LEU A 7 12.50 -4.91 -9.63
N ARG A 8 13.09 -5.52 -10.67
CA ARG A 8 13.31 -4.87 -11.96
C ARG A 8 11.99 -4.31 -12.50
N ARG A 9 10.94 -5.12 -12.48
CA ARG A 9 9.61 -4.72 -12.95
C ARG A 9 9.05 -3.52 -12.18
N ILE A 10 9.19 -3.50 -10.86
CA ILE A 10 8.76 -2.36 -10.02
C ILE A 10 9.50 -1.09 -10.42
N LEU A 11 10.80 -1.19 -10.72
CA LEU A 11 11.61 -0.03 -11.05
C LEU A 11 11.36 0.51 -12.46
N VAL A 12 10.98 -0.35 -13.42
CA VAL A 12 10.88 0.02 -14.85
C VAL A 12 9.45 0.14 -15.39
N GLU A 13 8.44 -0.44 -14.72
CA GLU A 13 7.04 -0.46 -15.18
C GLU A 13 6.07 0.19 -14.18
N PRO A 14 6.14 1.51 -13.92
CA PRO A 14 5.24 2.19 -12.98
C PRO A 14 3.75 2.06 -13.32
N LEU A 15 3.37 2.01 -14.60
CA LEU A 15 1.97 1.84 -15.02
C LEU A 15 1.34 0.53 -14.52
N PHE A 16 2.16 -0.46 -14.15
CA PHE A 16 1.66 -1.75 -13.69
C PHE A 16 0.99 -1.69 -12.31
N TYR A 17 1.38 -0.71 -11.50
CA TYR A 17 0.94 -0.55 -10.12
C TYR A 17 0.42 0.86 -9.80
N LEU A 18 0.49 1.80 -10.76
CA LEU A 18 -0.03 3.14 -10.61
C LEU A 18 -1.53 3.12 -10.28
N HIS A 19 -1.92 3.90 -9.29
CA HIS A 19 -3.32 4.05 -8.90
C HIS A 19 -4.13 4.67 -10.06
N PRO A 20 -5.31 4.14 -10.41
CA PRO A 20 -6.08 4.59 -11.58
C PRO A 20 -6.50 6.08 -11.51
N GLN A 21 -6.70 6.63 -10.31
CA GLN A 21 -7.02 8.06 -10.16
C GLN A 21 -5.81 8.99 -10.42
N ARG A 22 -4.59 8.46 -10.51
CA ARG A 22 -3.39 9.27 -10.81
C ARG A 22 -3.18 9.47 -12.31
N LEU A 23 -3.64 8.52 -13.13
CA LEU A 23 -3.53 8.60 -14.58
C LEU A 23 -4.65 7.77 -15.22
N THR A 24 -5.58 8.47 -15.88
CA THR A 24 -6.57 7.83 -16.74
C THR A 24 -5.99 7.75 -18.15
N LEU A 25 -5.81 6.53 -18.66
CA LEU A 25 -5.35 6.32 -20.03
C LEU A 25 -6.50 6.58 -21.01
N PRO A 26 -6.32 7.43 -22.04
CA PRO A 26 -7.28 7.54 -23.12
C PRO A 26 -7.47 6.19 -23.83
N ALA A 27 -8.66 5.97 -24.39
CA ALA A 27 -8.93 4.78 -25.20
C ALA A 27 -7.92 4.70 -26.37
N GLY A 28 -7.35 3.52 -26.60
CA GLY A 28 -6.32 3.29 -27.63
C GLY A 28 -4.87 3.46 -27.15
N PHE A 29 -4.63 3.85 -25.89
CA PHE A 29 -3.31 3.89 -25.25
C PHE A 29 -3.03 2.67 -24.35
N ASP A 30 -3.64 1.52 -24.65
CA ASP A 30 -3.46 0.25 -23.95
C ASP A 30 -2.48 -0.71 -24.64
N GLY A 31 -2.03 -0.37 -25.86
CA GLY A 31 -1.03 -1.13 -26.61
C GLY A 31 0.36 -1.16 -25.94
N PRO A 32 1.17 -2.20 -26.21
CA PRO A 32 2.47 -2.39 -25.55
C PRO A 32 3.43 -1.22 -25.77
N GLU A 33 3.54 -0.69 -26.99
CA GLU A 33 4.40 0.45 -27.32
C GLU A 33 4.00 1.73 -26.57
N ALA A 34 2.70 2.00 -26.50
CA ALA A 34 2.17 3.15 -25.76
C ALA A 34 2.47 3.03 -24.26
N ARG A 35 2.32 1.82 -23.70
CA ARG A 35 2.65 1.54 -22.30
C ARG A 35 4.14 1.70 -22.02
N ASP A 36 5.01 1.24 -22.90
CA ASP A 36 6.47 1.39 -22.74
C ASP A 36 6.88 2.86 -22.76
N LEU A 37 6.33 3.65 -23.68
CA LEU A 37 6.57 5.10 -23.74
C LEU A 37 6.07 5.80 -22.48
N LEU A 38 4.84 5.49 -22.05
CA LEU A 38 4.26 6.08 -20.84
C LEU A 38 5.01 5.68 -19.57
N ASN A 39 5.50 4.44 -19.47
CA ASN A 39 6.40 4.03 -18.39
C ASN A 39 7.67 4.90 -18.41
N GLY A 40 8.28 5.11 -19.57
CA GLY A 40 9.43 6.00 -19.74
C GLY A 40 9.15 7.42 -19.22
N VAL A 41 8.05 8.03 -19.65
CA VAL A 41 7.65 9.39 -19.21
C VAL A 41 7.43 9.45 -17.69
N LEU A 42 6.77 8.45 -17.10
CA LEU A 42 6.58 8.40 -15.65
C LEU A 42 7.91 8.26 -14.89
N LEU A 43 8.91 7.60 -15.48
CA LEU A 43 10.23 7.45 -14.87
C LEU A 43 11.03 8.75 -14.85
N GLU A 44 10.83 9.66 -15.81
CA GLU A 44 11.51 10.97 -15.83
C GLU A 44 11.17 11.82 -14.59
N GLY A 45 9.97 11.68 -14.05
CA GLY A 45 9.52 12.37 -12.83
C GLY A 45 9.84 11.64 -11.52
N LEU A 46 10.55 10.51 -11.57
CA LEU A 46 10.87 9.69 -10.40
C LEU A 46 12.38 9.57 -10.25
N GLU A 47 12.88 9.40 -9.03
CA GLU A 47 14.30 9.13 -8.87
C GLU A 47 14.65 7.83 -9.61
N THR A 48 15.61 7.95 -10.52
CA THR A 48 16.15 6.81 -11.25
C THR A 48 17.35 6.30 -10.46
N GLY A 49 17.07 5.57 -9.38
CA GLY A 49 18.12 4.98 -8.56
C GLY A 49 18.56 3.62 -9.09
N ALA A 50 19.86 3.36 -9.00
CA ALA A 50 20.37 2.00 -9.18
C ALA A 50 19.70 1.06 -8.16
N PRO A 51 19.43 -0.20 -8.51
CA PRO A 51 18.95 -1.18 -7.54
C PRO A 51 19.90 -1.22 -6.33
N PRO A 52 19.37 -1.44 -5.11
CA PRO A 52 20.17 -1.36 -3.89
C PRO A 52 21.38 -2.29 -3.97
N ALA A 53 22.56 -1.75 -3.71
CA ALA A 53 23.82 -2.50 -3.71
C ALA A 53 23.86 -3.56 -2.60
N THR A 54 23.12 -3.34 -1.51
CA THR A 54 22.95 -4.26 -0.40
C THR A 54 21.76 -5.20 -0.60
N PRO A 55 21.82 -6.45 -0.09
CA PRO A 55 20.69 -7.36 -0.17
C PRO A 55 19.47 -6.80 0.55
N LEU A 56 18.30 -6.99 -0.06
CA LEU A 56 17.03 -6.59 0.54
C LEU A 56 16.80 -7.29 1.89
N THR A 57 16.26 -6.54 2.86
CA THR A 57 15.75 -7.08 4.12
C THR A 57 14.62 -8.08 3.88
N ALA A 58 14.28 -8.90 4.87
CA ALA A 58 13.18 -9.87 4.74
C ALA A 58 11.84 -9.18 4.42
N VAL A 59 11.57 -8.03 5.04
CA VAL A 59 10.34 -7.26 4.78
C VAL A 59 10.35 -6.63 3.40
N ALA A 60 11.47 -6.04 2.96
CA ALA A 60 11.58 -5.50 1.61
C ALA A 60 11.41 -6.60 0.54
N LYS A 61 11.91 -7.82 0.78
CA LYS A 61 11.63 -8.97 -0.09
C LYS A 61 10.14 -9.28 -0.17
N GLN A 62 9.44 -9.31 0.97
CA GLN A 62 7.99 -9.54 0.97
C GLN A 62 7.23 -8.43 0.22
N TRP A 63 7.64 -7.17 0.36
CA TRP A 63 7.06 -6.07 -0.41
C TRP A 63 7.22 -6.28 -1.90
N VAL A 64 8.43 -6.61 -2.36
CA VAL A 64 8.71 -6.87 -3.77
C VAL A 64 7.89 -8.05 -4.31
N LEU A 65 7.75 -9.14 -3.54
CA LEU A 65 6.94 -10.29 -3.94
C LEU A 65 5.44 -9.94 -4.05
N HIS A 66 4.94 -9.13 -3.13
CA HIS A 66 3.53 -8.80 -3.01
C HIS A 66 3.19 -7.39 -3.49
N TRP A 67 4.03 -6.81 -4.36
CA TRP A 67 4.02 -5.38 -4.68
C TRP A 67 2.64 -4.83 -5.02
N ARG A 68 1.94 -5.45 -5.98
CA ARG A 68 0.59 -5.03 -6.41
C ARG A 68 -0.49 -5.23 -5.35
N HIS A 69 -0.24 -6.11 -4.39
CA HIS A 69 -1.18 -6.39 -3.30
C HIS A 69 -0.95 -5.46 -2.11
N LEU A 70 0.12 -4.66 -2.10
CA LEU A 70 0.42 -3.73 -1.02
C LEU A 70 -0.73 -2.75 -0.71
N PRO A 71 -1.49 -2.21 -1.68
CA PRO A 71 -2.67 -1.40 -1.36
C PRO A 71 -3.77 -2.18 -0.63
N TYR A 72 -3.97 -3.46 -0.97
CA TYR A 72 -4.93 -4.29 -0.24
C TYR A 72 -4.42 -4.66 1.16
N ILE A 73 -3.15 -5.05 1.27
CA ILE A 73 -2.49 -5.30 2.56
C ILE A 73 -2.58 -4.04 3.45
N ALA A 74 -2.30 -2.86 2.90
CA ALA A 74 -2.47 -1.58 3.58
C ALA A 74 -3.91 -1.43 4.09
N ARG A 75 -4.93 -1.62 3.24
CA ARG A 75 -6.34 -1.55 3.67
C ARG A 75 -6.66 -2.48 4.85
N LEU A 76 -6.14 -3.70 4.84
CA LEU A 76 -6.30 -4.66 5.96
C LEU A 76 -5.65 -4.11 7.24
N MET A 77 -4.40 -3.65 7.16
CA MET A 77 -3.67 -3.09 8.30
C MET A 77 -4.34 -1.83 8.85
N GLY A 78 -4.81 -0.95 7.96
CA GLY A 78 -5.54 0.27 8.31
C GLY A 78 -6.87 -0.03 8.98
N ALA A 79 -7.65 -0.98 8.45
CA ALA A 79 -8.93 -1.38 9.02
C ALA A 79 -8.75 -2.00 10.42
N TYR A 80 -7.69 -2.78 10.63
CA TYR A 80 -7.33 -3.29 11.95
C TYR A 80 -6.98 -2.16 12.93
N ARG A 81 -6.12 -1.22 12.51
CA ARG A 81 -5.64 -0.12 13.37
C ARG A 81 -6.76 0.86 13.76
N LEU A 82 -7.62 1.20 12.81
CA LEU A 82 -8.76 2.09 13.02
C LEU A 82 -10.03 1.37 13.51
N MET A 83 -9.95 0.08 13.84
CA MET A 83 -11.13 -0.69 14.25
C MET A 83 -11.90 -0.04 15.42
N PRO A 84 -11.25 0.50 16.48
CA PRO A 84 -11.98 1.18 17.56
C PRO A 84 -12.86 2.33 17.06
N ASP A 85 -12.31 3.18 16.20
CA ASP A 85 -13.02 4.32 15.60
C ASP A 85 -14.07 3.88 14.58
N LEU A 86 -13.78 2.82 13.81
CA LEU A 86 -14.73 2.22 12.86
C LEU A 86 -15.94 1.58 13.56
N ALA A 87 -15.73 1.01 14.75
CA ALA A 87 -16.81 0.44 15.56
C ALA A 87 -17.72 1.55 16.09
N GLN A 88 -17.18 2.74 16.37
CA GLN A 88 -17.95 3.90 16.75
C GLN A 88 -18.80 4.39 15.56
N GLY A 89 -20.12 4.41 15.72
CA GLY A 89 -21.04 4.87 14.68
C GLY A 89 -21.25 3.89 13.52
N ALA A 90 -20.92 2.61 13.69
CA ALA A 90 -21.14 1.55 12.71
C ALA A 90 -20.47 1.77 11.33
N ALA A 91 -19.45 2.64 11.25
CA ALA A 91 -18.68 2.87 10.03
C ALA A 91 -18.02 1.59 9.50
N LEU A 92 -17.72 0.63 10.39
CA LEU A 92 -17.26 -0.70 10.04
C LEU A 92 -18.19 -1.39 9.03
N LEU A 93 -19.51 -1.23 9.12
CA LEU A 93 -20.49 -1.84 8.20
C LEU A 93 -20.39 -1.31 6.77
N ARG A 94 -19.74 -0.15 6.57
CA ARG A 94 -19.50 0.44 5.25
C ARG A 94 -18.27 -0.15 4.56
N LEU A 95 -17.46 -0.94 5.27
CA LEU A 95 -16.30 -1.60 4.69
C LEU A 95 -16.69 -2.94 4.02
N PRO A 96 -15.97 -3.33 2.95
CA PRO A 96 -16.06 -4.67 2.37
C PRO A 96 -15.94 -5.78 3.43
N LEU A 97 -16.62 -6.91 3.20
CA LEU A 97 -16.68 -8.00 4.18
C LEU A 97 -15.29 -8.50 4.58
N SER A 98 -14.37 -8.61 3.63
CA SER A 98 -13.00 -9.05 3.89
C SER A 98 -12.24 -8.15 4.87
N LEU A 99 -12.39 -6.82 4.75
CA LEU A 99 -11.77 -5.85 5.66
C LEU A 99 -12.41 -5.93 7.05
N ARG A 100 -13.74 -6.12 7.12
CA ARG A 100 -14.44 -6.29 8.40
C ARG A 100 -13.98 -7.53 9.15
N GLN A 101 -13.88 -8.65 8.46
CA GLN A 101 -13.40 -9.92 9.04
C GLN A 101 -11.98 -9.76 9.57
N PHE A 102 -11.09 -9.15 8.78
CA PHE A 102 -9.72 -8.92 9.20
C PHE A 102 -9.60 -7.97 10.39
N ALA A 103 -10.35 -6.86 10.39
CA ALA A 103 -10.39 -5.92 11.51
C ALA A 103 -10.88 -6.56 12.82
N GLY A 104 -11.66 -7.66 12.72
CA GLY A 104 -12.13 -8.44 13.84
C GLY A 104 -11.05 -9.26 14.56
N TYR A 105 -9.88 -9.51 13.95
CA TYR A 105 -8.79 -10.22 14.61
C TYR A 105 -8.30 -9.48 15.86
N ARG A 106 -7.84 -10.23 16.87
CA ARG A 106 -7.25 -9.70 18.10
C ARG A 106 -5.77 -10.08 18.15
N LEU A 107 -4.90 -9.16 17.73
CA LEU A 107 -3.44 -9.38 17.69
C LEU A 107 -2.70 -8.71 18.85
N GLY A 108 -3.41 -7.92 19.66
CA GLY A 108 -2.84 -7.18 20.79
C GLY A 108 -3.45 -5.79 20.91
N ALA A 109 -2.73 -4.89 21.58
CA ALA A 109 -3.08 -3.48 21.63
C ALA A 109 -3.13 -2.89 20.21
N ARG A 110 -4.12 -2.05 19.96
CA ARG A 110 -4.28 -1.34 18.70
C ARG A 110 -3.81 0.09 18.89
N SER A 111 -2.85 0.51 18.08
CA SER A 111 -2.37 1.89 18.03
C SER A 111 -2.67 2.41 16.63
N GLY A 112 -3.71 3.23 16.53
CA GLY A 112 -4.06 3.97 15.32
C GLY A 112 -3.53 5.40 15.38
N PRO A 113 -3.40 6.08 14.22
CA PRO A 113 -3.20 7.53 14.21
C PRO A 113 -4.37 8.23 14.92
N PRO A 114 -4.15 9.42 15.51
CA PRO A 114 -5.24 10.17 16.12
C PRO A 114 -6.28 10.54 15.07
N MET A 115 -7.55 10.25 15.38
CA MET A 115 -8.69 10.55 14.50
C MET A 115 -9.37 11.82 14.98
N GLU A 116 -9.35 12.85 14.14
CA GLU A 116 -9.99 14.15 14.45
C GLU A 116 -11.45 14.21 13.99
N CYS A 117 -11.82 13.42 12.98
CA CYS A 117 -13.14 13.44 12.36
C CYS A 117 -13.76 12.04 12.25
N LEU A 118 -14.99 11.90 12.73
CA LEU A 118 -15.88 10.75 12.54
C LEU A 118 -17.06 11.15 11.63
N PRO A 119 -17.62 10.23 10.82
CA PRO A 119 -17.26 8.81 10.69
C PRO A 119 -15.99 8.60 9.85
N VAL A 120 -15.29 7.50 10.13
CA VAL A 120 -14.06 7.12 9.39
C VAL A 120 -14.37 6.84 7.92
N SER A 121 -13.66 7.50 7.01
CA SER A 121 -13.76 7.30 5.55
C SER A 121 -12.87 6.16 5.05
N VAL A 122 -13.11 5.68 3.83
CA VAL A 122 -12.26 4.64 3.20
C VAL A 122 -10.85 5.16 2.98
N GLU A 123 -10.70 6.44 2.61
CA GLU A 123 -9.41 7.09 2.41
C GLU A 123 -8.61 7.16 3.72
N GLN A 124 -9.26 7.35 4.87
CA GLN A 124 -8.60 7.33 6.18
C GLN A 124 -8.10 5.91 6.52
N VAL A 125 -8.88 4.87 6.18
CA VAL A 125 -8.45 3.47 6.32
C VAL A 125 -7.23 3.18 5.44
N GLU A 126 -7.26 3.58 4.18
CA GLU A 126 -6.15 3.43 3.24
C GLU A 126 -4.91 4.18 3.71
N ALA A 127 -5.06 5.42 4.19
CA ALA A 127 -3.97 6.23 4.71
C ALA A 127 -3.34 5.61 5.96
N ALA A 128 -4.15 4.95 6.81
CA ALA A 128 -3.66 4.33 8.03
C ALA A 128 -2.86 3.08 7.71
N GLY A 129 -3.32 2.34 6.69
CA GLY A 129 -2.58 1.26 6.07
C GLY A 129 -1.25 1.68 5.46
N LEU A 130 -1.28 2.76 4.68
CA LEU A 130 -0.08 3.34 4.08
C LEU A 130 0.91 3.81 5.14
N ASN A 131 0.44 4.44 6.22
CA ASN A 131 1.27 4.80 7.37
C ASN A 131 1.89 3.58 8.06
N ALA A 132 1.11 2.50 8.19
CA ALA A 132 1.62 1.25 8.75
C ALA A 132 2.67 0.58 7.84
N LEU A 133 2.56 0.67 6.52
CA LEU A 133 3.64 0.25 5.62
C LEU A 133 4.86 1.16 5.78
N TRP A 134 4.68 2.47 5.86
CA TRP A 134 5.78 3.42 5.99
C TRP A 134 6.59 3.33 7.28
N SER A 135 6.04 2.71 8.32
CA SER A 135 6.78 2.37 9.55
C SER A 135 8.07 1.59 9.30
N TRP A 136 8.18 0.93 8.13
CA TRP A 136 9.35 0.16 7.71
C TRP A 136 10.36 0.98 6.90
N CYS A 137 10.27 2.31 6.86
CA CYS A 137 11.13 3.17 6.04
C CYS A 137 12.63 2.99 6.30
N ALA A 138 13.03 2.64 7.53
CA ALA A 138 14.42 2.35 7.87
C ALA A 138 14.93 1.01 7.32
N GLN A 139 14.03 0.10 6.92
CA GLN A 139 14.34 -1.27 6.49
C GLN A 139 14.02 -1.52 5.01
N VAL A 140 13.41 -0.56 4.34
CA VAL A 140 13.00 -0.62 2.94
C VAL A 140 13.77 0.44 2.16
N PRO A 141 14.38 0.09 1.00
CA PRO A 141 15.06 1.06 0.15
C PRO A 141 14.18 2.27 -0.19
N PRO A 142 14.72 3.50 -0.16
CA PRO A 142 13.97 4.73 -0.48
C PRO A 142 13.23 4.67 -1.82
N LEU A 143 13.87 4.10 -2.85
CA LEU A 143 13.27 3.88 -4.17
C LEU A 143 11.93 3.13 -4.10
N LEU A 144 11.83 2.11 -3.24
CA LEU A 144 10.57 1.39 -3.06
C LEU A 144 9.54 2.26 -2.32
N LEU A 145 9.93 3.09 -1.36
CA LEU A 145 8.98 4.00 -0.70
C LEU A 145 8.38 5.01 -1.68
N GLU A 146 9.20 5.57 -2.58
CA GLU A 146 8.70 6.45 -3.66
C GLU A 146 7.74 5.73 -4.59
N ARG A 147 8.06 4.50 -5.00
CA ARG A 147 7.18 3.72 -5.88
C ARG A 147 5.92 3.27 -5.15
N LEU A 148 5.98 3.01 -3.84
CA LEU A 148 4.82 2.62 -3.04
C LEU A 148 3.73 3.70 -3.11
N ILE A 149 4.12 4.97 -3.06
CA ILE A 149 3.18 6.10 -3.08
C ILE A 149 2.30 6.16 -4.31
N LEU A 150 2.85 5.76 -5.45
CA LEU A 150 2.14 5.74 -6.71
C LEU A 150 0.97 4.76 -6.72
N GLN A 151 0.96 3.79 -5.79
CA GLN A 151 -0.12 2.79 -5.68
C GLN A 151 -1.37 3.31 -4.95
N PHE A 152 -1.32 4.51 -4.36
CA PHE A 152 -2.43 5.10 -3.59
C PHE A 152 -2.93 6.39 -4.23
N SER A 153 -4.20 6.74 -4.02
CA SER A 153 -4.75 8.01 -4.51
C SER A 153 -4.09 9.22 -3.83
N GLU A 154 -4.12 10.39 -4.49
CA GLU A 154 -3.54 11.60 -3.91
C GLU A 154 -4.18 12.04 -2.57
N PRO A 155 -5.52 11.93 -2.37
CA PRO A 155 -6.14 12.18 -1.07
C PRO A 155 -5.57 11.31 0.05
N VAL A 156 -5.35 10.02 -0.20
CA VAL A 156 -4.77 9.08 0.77
C VAL A 156 -3.34 9.45 1.12
N VAL A 157 -2.54 9.80 0.11
CA VAL A 157 -1.13 10.20 0.31
C VAL A 157 -1.03 11.49 1.12
N ARG A 158 -1.92 12.46 0.85
CA ARG A 158 -2.00 13.70 1.63
C ARG A 158 -2.35 13.43 3.10
N LEU A 159 -3.34 12.59 3.38
CA LEU A 159 -3.70 12.20 4.74
C LEU A 159 -2.53 11.49 5.44
N HIS A 160 -1.91 10.52 4.78
CA HIS A 160 -0.76 9.80 5.33
C HIS A 160 0.37 10.74 5.79
N ARG A 161 0.70 11.75 4.97
CA ARG A 161 1.79 12.72 5.25
C ARG A 161 1.51 13.60 6.48
N GLN A 162 0.26 13.73 6.90
CA GLN A 162 -0.12 14.51 8.08
C GLN A 162 0.03 13.71 9.38
N TRP A 163 0.13 12.39 9.29
CA TRP A 163 0.21 11.52 10.46
C TRP A 163 1.64 11.18 10.84
N PRO A 164 1.93 11.08 12.16
CA PRO A 164 3.24 10.62 12.61
C PRO A 164 3.51 9.21 12.09
N ILE A 165 4.78 8.93 11.80
CA ILE A 165 5.20 7.56 11.48
C ILE A 165 5.05 6.71 12.74
N THR A 166 4.38 5.59 12.58
CA THR A 166 4.14 4.63 13.67
C THR A 166 5.25 3.59 13.73
N GLU A 167 5.32 2.83 14.83
CA GLU A 167 6.23 1.70 14.92
C GLU A 167 5.79 0.55 13.99
N PRO A 168 6.78 -0.19 13.43
CA PRO A 168 6.50 -1.37 12.63
C PRO A 168 5.89 -2.48 13.46
N ASP A 169 4.81 -3.05 12.95
CA ASP A 169 4.13 -4.22 13.53
C ASP A 169 4.31 -5.42 12.57
N PRO A 170 5.31 -6.29 12.79
CA PRO A 170 5.56 -7.44 11.94
C PRO A 170 4.40 -8.44 11.96
N ALA A 171 3.78 -8.66 13.12
CA ALA A 171 2.70 -9.64 13.26
C ALA A 171 1.49 -9.23 12.42
N LEU A 172 1.10 -7.95 12.50
CA LEU A 172 0.04 -7.39 11.67
C LEU A 172 0.37 -7.46 10.17
N PHE A 173 1.60 -7.08 9.78
CA PHE A 173 2.01 -7.13 8.38
C PHE A 173 1.96 -8.56 7.81
N PHE A 174 2.57 -9.53 8.50
CA PHE A 174 2.59 -10.92 8.02
C PHE A 174 1.19 -11.53 7.99
N LEU A 175 0.33 -11.23 8.97
CA LEU A 175 -1.05 -11.70 8.92
C LEU A 175 -1.81 -11.09 7.74
N ALA A 176 -1.65 -9.79 7.48
CA ALA A 176 -2.27 -9.13 6.34
C ALA A 176 -1.79 -9.74 5.00
N VAL A 177 -0.50 -10.07 4.89
CA VAL A 177 0.05 -10.81 3.73
C VAL A 177 -0.61 -12.18 3.59
N GLN A 178 -0.70 -12.97 4.66
CA GLN A 178 -1.34 -14.29 4.59
C GLN A 178 -2.83 -14.19 4.22
N HIS A 179 -3.54 -13.21 4.78
CA HIS A 179 -4.93 -12.95 4.43
C HIS A 179 -5.09 -12.56 2.95
N ALA A 180 -4.25 -11.65 2.45
CA ALA A 180 -4.26 -11.24 1.05
C ALA A 180 -3.94 -12.39 0.09
N ARG A 181 -3.07 -13.33 0.48
CA ARG A 181 -2.80 -14.54 -0.31
C ARG A 181 -3.99 -15.49 -0.35
N ARG A 182 -4.73 -15.61 0.75
CA ARG A 182 -5.91 -16.46 0.86
C ARG A 182 -7.12 -15.87 0.12
N TYR A 183 -7.22 -14.55 0.08
CA TYR A 183 -8.32 -13.80 -0.52
C TYR A 183 -7.78 -12.70 -1.46
N PRO A 184 -7.24 -13.04 -2.64
CA PRO A 184 -6.53 -12.10 -3.52
C PRO A 184 -7.45 -11.10 -4.23
N ASN A 185 -8.74 -11.43 -4.40
CA ASN A 185 -9.76 -10.59 -4.99
C ASN A 185 -10.88 -10.34 -3.96
N PRO A 186 -10.61 -9.55 -2.92
CA PRO A 186 -11.64 -9.14 -1.98
C PRO A 186 -12.67 -8.24 -2.68
N ASP A 187 -13.95 -8.45 -2.37
CA ASP A 187 -15.12 -7.72 -2.88
C ASP A 187 -14.91 -6.21 -3.12
#